data_AF-A0A9E4ZSZ0-F1
#
_entry.id   AF-A0A9E4ZSZ0-F1
#
_cell.length_a   1.000
_cell.length_b   1.000
_cell.length_c   1.000
_cell.angle_alpha   90.00
_cell.angle_beta   90.00
_cell.angle_gamma   90.00
#
_symmetry.space_group_name_H-M   'P 1'
#
loop_
_entity.id
_entity.type
_entity.pdbx_description
1 polymer ?
#
loop_
_entity_poly.entity_id
_entity_poly.type
_entity_poly.pdbx_seq_one_letter_code
_entity_poly.pdbx_strand_id
1 'polypeptide(L)'
;MLNGFISSEVAGILILAELAYLVFYGLSAVFSLVSKILMLAIFIVAFPAYVNYIKADLDKEYLMKYLIPIALVIEAIGLYILFLNNFFGVFLIVGGYFFEPIAGISLFYTIKDDMQALAWAFIIGAFVYTFGLALFLINLGIVPFLADAEKVIVTLFILKKMISRK
;
A
#
# COMPACT_ATOMS: atom_id res chain seq x y z
N MET A 1 -10.95 5.83 -11.81
CA MET A 1 -10.67 6.34 -10.45
C MET A 1 -11.38 5.54 -9.35
N LEU A 2 -12.72 5.50 -9.31
CA LEU A 2 -13.47 4.74 -8.29
C LEU A 2 -12.98 3.28 -8.13
N ASN A 3 -12.89 2.54 -9.24
CA ASN A 3 -12.42 1.15 -9.21
C ASN A 3 -10.96 1.02 -8.71
N GLY A 4 -10.13 2.03 -8.92
CA GLY A 4 -8.76 2.05 -8.39
C GLY A 4 -8.76 2.18 -6.87
N PHE A 5 -9.60 3.05 -6.31
CA PHE A 5 -9.78 3.15 -4.86
C PHE A 5 -10.40 1.89 -4.25
N ILE A 6 -11.32 1.21 -4.96
CA ILE A 6 -11.85 -0.09 -4.48
C ILE A 6 -10.74 -1.14 -4.41
N SER A 7 -9.91 -1.27 -5.44
CA SER A 7 -8.78 -2.19 -5.41
C SER A 7 -7.77 -1.83 -4.32
N SER A 8 -7.51 -0.54 -4.10
CA SER A 8 -6.60 -0.06 -3.05
C SER A 8 -7.14 -0.30 -1.65
N GLU A 9 -8.46 -0.21 -1.46
CA GLU A 9 -9.12 -0.55 -0.21
C GLU A 9 -8.93 -2.03 0.13
N VAL A 10 -9.15 -2.91 -0.85
CA VAL A 10 -8.91 -4.35 -0.68
C VAL A 10 -7.44 -4.64 -0.34
N ALA A 11 -6.50 -3.99 -1.05
CA ALA A 11 -5.08 -4.10 -0.74
C ALA A 11 -4.75 -3.61 0.67
N GLY A 12 -5.31 -2.46 1.09
CA GLY A 12 -5.13 -1.90 2.42
C GLY A 12 -5.62 -2.83 3.53
N ILE A 13 -6.78 -3.48 3.36
CA ILE A 13 -7.28 -4.46 4.34
C ILE A 13 -6.35 -5.67 4.45
N LEU A 14 -5.80 -6.14 3.32
CA LEU A 14 -4.85 -7.26 3.32
C LEU A 14 -3.52 -6.87 3.96
N ILE A 15 -3.01 -5.66 3.70
CA ILE A 15 -1.82 -5.10 4.35
C ILE A 15 -2.06 -5.01 5.86
N LEU A 16 -3.19 -4.45 6.29
CA LEU A 16 -3.54 -4.34 7.70
C LEU A 16 -3.58 -5.71 8.40
N ALA A 17 -4.10 -6.73 7.71
CA ALA A 17 -4.09 -8.11 8.21
C ALA A 17 -2.67 -8.67 8.37
N GLU A 18 -1.79 -8.44 7.41
CA GLU A 18 -0.37 -8.83 7.50
C GLU A 18 0.34 -8.09 8.64
N LEU A 19 0.15 -6.78 8.74
CA LEU A 19 0.74 -5.97 9.81
C LEU A 19 0.26 -6.43 11.18
N ALA A 20 -1.03 -6.71 11.34
CA ALA A 20 -1.58 -7.26 12.58
C ALA A 20 -0.91 -8.60 12.92
N TYR A 21 -0.78 -9.49 11.93
CA TYR A 21 -0.12 -10.78 12.10
C TYR A 21 1.33 -10.62 12.57
N LEU A 22 2.11 -9.75 11.93
CA LEU A 22 3.48 -9.45 12.34
C LEU A 22 3.58 -8.79 13.73
N VAL A 23 2.61 -7.96 14.12
CA VAL A 23 2.55 -7.35 15.46
C VAL A 23 2.32 -8.42 16.54
N PHE A 24 1.43 -9.39 16.30
CA PHE A 24 1.12 -10.42 17.29
C PHE A 24 2.15 -11.55 17.36
N TYR A 25 2.75 -11.93 16.24
CA TYR A 25 3.66 -13.08 16.14
C TYR A 25 5.14 -12.69 15.95
N GLY A 26 5.44 -11.39 15.86
CA GLY A 26 6.78 -10.85 15.67
C GLY A 26 7.26 -10.92 14.21
N LEU A 27 8.35 -10.20 13.92
CA LEU A 27 8.89 -10.07 12.56
C LEU A 27 9.30 -11.41 11.92
N SER A 28 9.71 -12.40 12.70
CA SER A 28 10.03 -13.74 12.18
C SER A 28 8.84 -14.43 11.53
N ALA A 29 7.61 -14.01 11.85
CA ALA A 29 6.39 -14.56 11.28
C ALA A 29 6.25 -14.27 9.77
N VAL A 30 7.06 -13.34 9.23
CA VAL A 30 7.14 -13.07 7.78
C VAL A 30 7.48 -14.30 6.94
N PHE A 31 8.16 -15.29 7.53
CA PHE A 31 8.50 -16.55 6.86
C PHE A 31 7.39 -17.61 6.94
N SER A 32 6.35 -17.36 7.73
CA SER A 32 5.21 -18.26 7.84
C SER A 32 4.48 -18.39 6.51
N LEU A 33 3.79 -19.52 6.33
CA LEU A 33 2.93 -19.71 5.16
C LEU A 33 1.81 -18.66 5.10
N VAL A 34 1.29 -18.24 6.27
CA VAL A 34 0.24 -17.22 6.37
C VAL A 34 0.73 -15.89 5.80
N SER A 35 1.88 -15.40 6.26
CA SER A 35 2.45 -14.14 5.75
C SER A 35 2.75 -14.20 4.26
N LYS A 36 3.34 -15.30 3.78
CA LYS A 36 3.63 -15.47 2.36
C LYS A 36 2.38 -15.44 1.49
N ILE A 37 1.29 -16.06 1.95
CA ILE A 37 0.00 -16.03 1.23
C ILE A 37 -0.58 -14.62 1.25
N LEU A 38 -0.55 -13.93 2.39
CA LEU A 38 -1.03 -12.54 2.50
C LEU A 38 -0.25 -11.61 1.58
N MET A 39 1.09 -11.64 1.63
CA MET A 39 1.95 -10.83 0.76
C MET A 39 1.75 -11.14 -0.73
N LEU A 40 1.57 -12.40 -1.10
CA LEU A 40 1.23 -12.78 -2.46
C LEU A 40 -0.14 -12.23 -2.89
N ALA A 41 -1.14 -12.30 -2.01
CA ALA A 41 -2.47 -11.75 -2.28
C ALA A 41 -2.43 -10.23 -2.47
N ILE A 42 -1.70 -9.52 -1.61
CA ILE A 42 -1.49 -8.06 -1.72
C ILE A 42 -0.89 -7.72 -3.09
N PHE A 43 0.19 -8.42 -3.48
CA PHE A 43 0.84 -8.22 -4.76
C PHE A 43 -0.08 -8.49 -5.95
N ILE A 44 -0.89 -9.55 -5.91
CA ILE A 44 -1.88 -9.85 -6.96
C ILE A 44 -2.92 -8.72 -7.08
N VAL A 45 -3.38 -8.16 -5.96
CA VAL A 45 -4.37 -7.07 -5.94
C VAL A 45 -3.77 -5.72 -6.38
N ALA A 46 -2.45 -5.54 -6.27
CA ALA A 46 -1.78 -4.34 -6.75
C ALA A 46 -1.90 -4.14 -8.27
N PHE A 47 -1.95 -5.23 -9.07
CA PHE A 47 -2.14 -5.16 -10.52
C PHE A 47 -3.46 -4.50 -10.96
N PRO A 48 -4.66 -4.98 -10.52
CA PRO A 48 -5.91 -4.34 -10.88
C PRO A 48 -5.98 -2.90 -10.34
N ALA A 49 -5.40 -2.61 -9.17
CA ALA A 49 -5.30 -1.23 -8.68
C ALA A 49 -4.52 -0.34 -9.66
N TYR A 50 -3.31 -0.76 -10.05
CA TYR A 50 -2.49 -0.07 -11.02
C TYR A 50 -3.21 0.15 -12.36
N VAL A 51 -3.79 -0.91 -12.94
CA VAL A 51 -4.50 -0.85 -14.22
C VAL A 51 -5.69 0.12 -14.14
N ASN A 52 -6.43 0.14 -13.04
CA ASN A 52 -7.55 1.05 -12.85
C ASN A 52 -7.12 2.51 -12.65
N TYR A 53 -5.92 2.74 -12.12
CA TYR A 53 -5.37 4.08 -11.93
C TYR A 53 -4.74 4.66 -13.19
N ILE A 54 -4.01 3.88 -13.99
CA ILE A 54 -3.48 4.40 -15.27
C ILE A 54 -4.58 4.68 -16.31
N LYS A 55 -5.75 4.04 -16.16
CA LYS A 55 -6.96 4.32 -16.95
C LYS A 55 -7.77 5.49 -16.37
N ALA A 56 -7.44 5.94 -15.16
CA ALA A 56 -8.02 7.13 -14.60
C ALA A 56 -7.22 8.34 -15.11
N ASP A 57 -7.90 9.39 -15.53
CA ASP A 57 -7.28 10.67 -15.89
C ASP A 57 -6.76 11.34 -14.61
N LEU A 58 -5.55 10.96 -14.20
CA LEU A 58 -4.92 11.41 -12.95
C LEU A 58 -4.00 12.61 -13.23
N ASP A 59 -4.03 13.57 -12.32
CA ASP A 59 -3.00 14.60 -12.26
C ASP A 59 -1.63 13.95 -12.04
N LYS A 60 -0.62 14.44 -12.78
CA LYS A 60 0.75 13.91 -12.72
C LYS A 60 0.79 12.39 -12.94
N GLU A 61 -0.03 11.87 -13.85
CA GLU A 61 -0.12 10.44 -14.17
C GLU A 61 1.22 9.74 -14.42
N TYR A 62 2.27 10.47 -14.85
CA TYR A 62 3.61 9.93 -15.04
C TYR A 62 4.18 9.28 -13.78
N LEU A 63 3.88 9.78 -12.57
CA LEU A 63 4.35 9.16 -11.33
C LEU A 63 3.76 7.75 -11.18
N MET A 64 2.45 7.60 -11.38
CA MET A 64 1.77 6.31 -11.36
C MET A 64 2.29 5.37 -12.47
N LYS A 65 2.45 5.89 -13.70
CA LYS A 65 2.86 5.10 -14.88
C LYS A 65 4.27 4.53 -14.78
N TYR A 66 5.20 5.22 -14.11
CA TYR A 66 6.59 4.77 -14.03
C TYR A 66 6.95 4.15 -12.69
N LEU A 67 6.50 4.72 -11.57
CA LEU A 67 6.94 4.28 -10.25
C LEU A 67 6.28 2.98 -9.82
N ILE A 68 4.99 2.76 -10.14
CA ILE A 68 4.31 1.53 -9.75
C ILE A 68 4.87 0.30 -10.47
N PRO A 69 5.13 0.31 -11.80
CA PRO A 69 5.80 -0.83 -12.44
C PRO A 69 7.16 -1.14 -11.83
N ILE A 70 7.95 -0.12 -11.46
CA ILE A 70 9.23 -0.30 -10.76
C ILE A 70 9.00 -0.98 -9.39
N ALA A 71 8.03 -0.49 -8.61
CA ALA A 71 7.65 -1.06 -7.32
C ALA A 71 7.28 -2.54 -7.46
N LEU A 72 6.38 -2.86 -8.39
CA LEU A 72 5.91 -4.23 -8.64
C LEU A 72 7.04 -5.17 -9.05
N VAL A 73 7.99 -4.72 -9.87
CA VAL A 73 9.15 -5.55 -10.25
C VAL A 73 10.02 -5.84 -9.02
N ILE A 74 10.31 -4.82 -8.20
CA ILE A 74 11.10 -4.98 -6.98
C ILE A 74 10.40 -5.92 -6.00
N GLU A 75 9.10 -5.75 -5.79
CA GLU A 75 8.27 -6.60 -4.92
C GLU A 75 8.17 -8.03 -5.43
N ALA A 76 8.06 -8.25 -6.74
CA ALA A 76 8.04 -9.59 -7.32
C ALA A 76 9.35 -10.33 -7.02
N ILE A 77 10.50 -9.66 -7.17
CA ILE A 77 11.80 -10.22 -6.82
C ILE A 77 11.89 -10.47 -5.31
N GLY A 78 11.42 -9.51 -4.51
CA GLY A 78 11.37 -9.62 -3.06
C GLY A 78 10.54 -10.80 -2.57
N LEU A 79 9.34 -10.99 -3.13
CA LEU A 79 8.48 -12.14 -2.88
C LEU A 79 9.18 -13.44 -3.25
N TYR A 80 9.74 -13.54 -4.45
CA TYR A 80 10.46 -14.75 -4.86
C TYR A 80 11.57 -15.13 -3.85
N ILE A 81 12.38 -14.15 -3.43
CA ILE A 81 13.45 -14.35 -2.44
C ILE A 81 12.87 -14.69 -1.05
N LEU A 82 11.76 -14.09 -0.65
CA LEU A 82 11.07 -14.39 0.61
C LEU A 82 10.54 -15.83 0.63
N PHE A 83 10.02 -16.33 -0.49
CA PHE A 83 9.57 -17.72 -0.62
C PHE A 83 10.73 -18.72 -0.46
N LEU A 84 11.97 -18.31 -0.77
CA LEU A 84 13.19 -19.06 -0.45
C LEU A 84 13.62 -18.95 1.03
N ASN A 85 12.78 -18.36 1.90
CA ASN A 85 13.05 -18.08 3.31
C ASN A 85 14.26 -17.16 3.56
N ASN A 86 14.54 -16.26 2.63
CA ASN A 86 15.63 -15.29 2.78
C ASN A 86 15.06 -13.92 3.18
N PHE A 87 15.55 -13.38 4.31
CA PHE A 87 15.12 -12.09 4.86
C PHE A 87 15.37 -10.91 3.90
N PHE A 88 16.34 -11.03 3.00
CA PHE A 88 16.58 -10.01 1.97
C PHE A 88 15.34 -9.75 1.09
N GLY A 89 14.46 -10.74 0.94
CA GLY A 89 13.18 -10.57 0.26
C GLY A 89 12.29 -9.51 0.92
N VAL A 90 12.29 -9.44 2.25
CA VAL A 90 11.56 -8.43 3.03
C VAL A 90 12.09 -7.03 2.73
N PHE A 91 13.41 -6.85 2.70
CA PHE A 91 14.02 -5.56 2.37
C PHE A 91 13.64 -5.07 0.97
N LEU A 92 13.58 -5.98 -0.01
CA LEU A 92 13.13 -5.63 -1.36
C LEU A 92 11.66 -5.25 -1.38
N ILE A 93 10.78 -6.01 -0.71
CA ILE A 93 9.35 -5.68 -0.62
C ILE A 93 9.17 -4.28 -0.02
N VAL A 94 9.82 -3.99 1.12
CA VAL A 94 9.80 -2.64 1.72
C VAL A 94 10.39 -1.59 0.76
N GLY A 95 11.43 -1.96 0.01
CA GLY A 95 12.00 -1.16 -1.07
C GLY A 95 10.99 -0.76 -2.15
N GLY A 96 10.13 -1.69 -2.57
CA GLY A 96 9.03 -1.42 -3.50
C GLY A 96 8.00 -0.44 -2.93
N TYR A 97 7.59 -0.66 -1.67
CA TYR A 97 6.66 0.22 -0.96
C TYR A 97 7.11 1.68 -0.84
N PHE A 98 8.41 2.00 -1.01
CA PHE A 98 8.88 3.39 -1.07
C PHE A 98 8.41 4.16 -2.30
N PHE A 99 8.14 3.47 -3.40
CA PHE A 99 7.66 4.09 -4.63
C PHE A 99 6.15 4.37 -4.60
N GLU A 100 5.40 3.62 -3.79
CA GLU A 100 3.95 3.76 -3.68
C GLU A 100 3.46 5.14 -3.20
N PRO A 101 3.92 5.71 -2.07
CA PRO A 101 3.45 7.02 -1.63
C PRO A 101 3.85 8.13 -2.62
N ILE A 102 4.97 7.97 -3.33
CA ILE A 102 5.39 8.90 -4.38
C ILE A 102 4.43 8.81 -5.58
N ALA A 103 4.04 7.62 -6.01
CA ALA A 103 2.97 7.44 -7.01
C ALA A 103 1.61 7.96 -6.50
N GLY A 104 1.34 7.82 -5.21
CA GLY A 104 0.16 8.34 -4.52
C GLY A 104 0.03 9.87 -4.59
N ILE A 105 1.12 10.60 -4.88
CA ILE A 105 1.07 12.04 -5.16
C ILE A 105 0.14 12.33 -6.34
N SER A 106 0.08 11.48 -7.37
CA SER A 106 -0.88 11.64 -8.47
C SER A 106 -2.32 11.64 -7.96
N LEU A 107 -2.65 10.68 -7.08
CA LEU A 107 -3.97 10.60 -6.46
C LEU A 107 -4.26 11.84 -5.63
N PHE A 108 -3.30 12.27 -4.81
CA PHE A 108 -3.42 13.47 -3.99
C PHE A 108 -3.79 14.70 -4.84
N TYR A 109 -3.02 15.00 -5.89
CA TYR A 109 -3.31 16.17 -6.74
C TYR A 109 -4.67 16.06 -7.42
N THR A 110 -5.06 14.86 -7.81
CA THR A 110 -6.34 14.63 -8.49
C THR A 110 -7.56 14.87 -7.57
N ILE A 111 -7.47 14.56 -6.27
CA ILE A 111 -8.64 14.64 -5.36
C ILE A 111 -8.60 15.80 -4.37
N LYS A 112 -7.45 16.48 -4.20
CA LYS A 112 -7.27 17.51 -3.15
C LYS A 112 -8.22 18.70 -3.29
N ASP A 113 -8.61 19.08 -4.50
CA ASP A 113 -9.42 20.29 -4.70
C ASP A 113 -10.88 20.02 -4.29
N ASP A 114 -11.30 18.75 -4.35
CA ASP A 114 -12.62 18.29 -3.93
C ASP A 114 -12.69 17.81 -2.49
N MET A 115 -11.60 17.24 -1.98
CA MET A 115 -11.55 16.47 -0.73
C MET A 115 -10.27 16.74 0.06
N GLN A 116 -9.86 18.01 0.17
CA GLN A 116 -8.57 18.43 0.73
C GLN A 116 -8.15 17.71 2.01
N ALA A 117 -9.02 17.66 3.03
CA ALA A 117 -8.71 16.99 4.30
C ALA A 117 -8.44 15.50 4.13
N LEU A 118 -9.25 14.81 3.32
CA LEU A 118 -9.07 13.37 3.04
C LEU A 118 -7.83 13.11 2.18
N ALA A 119 -7.54 13.98 1.23
CA ALA A 119 -6.35 13.89 0.39
C ALA A 119 -5.07 13.99 1.23
N TRP A 120 -5.01 14.96 2.14
CA TRP A 120 -3.88 15.13 3.06
C TRP A 120 -3.74 13.97 4.03
N ALA A 121 -4.84 13.52 4.63
CA ALA A 121 -4.83 12.36 5.52
C ALA A 121 -4.30 11.12 4.77
N PHE A 122 -4.81 10.85 3.57
CA PHE A 122 -4.38 9.73 2.73
C PHE A 122 -2.87 9.76 2.44
N ILE A 123 -2.33 10.90 1.99
CA ILE A 123 -0.92 10.97 1.59
C ILE A 123 0.01 10.92 2.81
N ILE A 124 -0.34 11.59 3.91
CA ILE A 124 0.44 11.56 5.15
C ILE A 124 0.44 10.14 5.71
N GLY A 125 -0.72 9.51 5.81
CA GLY A 125 -0.87 8.13 6.24
C GLY A 125 -0.02 7.17 5.41
N ALA A 126 -0.04 7.32 4.08
CA ALA A 126 0.79 6.51 3.18
C ALA A 126 2.29 6.67 3.46
N PHE A 127 2.79 7.89 3.66
CA PHE A 127 4.20 8.10 4.01
C PHE A 127 4.55 7.54 5.40
N VAL A 128 3.70 7.78 6.42
CA VAL A 128 3.93 7.26 7.78
C VAL A 128 3.92 5.73 7.79
N TYR A 129 3.02 5.11 7.04
CA TYR A 129 3.01 3.66 6.82
C TYR A 129 4.33 3.18 6.23
N THR A 130 4.73 3.70 5.06
CA THR A 130 5.91 3.24 4.34
C THR A 130 7.20 3.42 5.15
N PHE A 131 7.44 4.60 5.71
CA PHE A 131 8.62 4.83 6.56
C PHE A 131 8.53 4.04 7.87
N GLY A 132 7.31 3.85 8.38
CA GLY A 132 7.04 3.08 9.58
C GLY A 132 7.36 1.60 9.45
N LEU A 133 7.39 1.01 8.25
CA LEU A 133 7.73 -0.40 8.05
C LEU A 133 9.11 -0.76 8.64
N ALA A 134 10.08 0.15 8.58
CA ALA A 134 11.40 -0.05 9.18
C ALA A 134 11.36 -0.20 10.72
N LEU A 135 10.31 0.32 11.38
CA LEU A 135 10.15 0.28 12.83
C LEU A 135 9.87 -1.14 13.36
N PHE A 136 9.48 -2.09 12.50
CA PHE A 136 9.42 -3.51 12.88
C PHE A 136 10.78 -4.05 13.35
N LEU A 137 11.90 -3.49 12.86
CA LEU A 137 13.25 -3.92 13.27
C LEU A 137 13.56 -3.60 14.73
N ILE A 138 12.83 -2.66 15.33
CA ILE A 138 13.00 -2.21 16.72
C ILE A 138 11.73 -2.41 17.56
N ASN A 139 10.89 -3.38 17.19
CA ASN A 139 9.64 -3.74 17.88
C ASN A 139 8.60 -2.61 17.99
N LEU A 140 8.63 -1.65 17.07
CA LEU A 140 7.65 -0.56 16.96
C LEU A 140 6.72 -0.76 15.74
N GLY A 141 6.44 -2.02 15.38
CA GLY A 141 5.54 -2.39 14.28
C GLY A 141 4.09 -1.91 14.43
N ILE A 142 3.70 -1.47 15.63
CA ILE A 142 2.40 -0.83 15.87
C ILE A 142 2.23 0.49 15.09
N VAL A 143 3.32 1.21 14.79
CA VAL A 143 3.28 2.48 14.06
C VAL A 143 2.79 2.31 12.62
N PRO A 144 3.42 1.48 11.76
CA PRO A 144 2.91 1.25 10.41
C PRO A 144 1.52 0.59 10.42
N PHE A 145 1.20 -0.25 11.42
CA PHE A 145 -0.14 -0.81 11.59
C PHE A 145 -1.22 0.28 11.76
N LEU A 146 -1.01 1.23 12.67
CA LEU A 146 -1.96 2.31 12.92
C LEU A 146 -2.06 3.27 11.71
N ALA A 147 -0.95 3.52 11.02
CA ALA A 147 -0.95 4.34 9.81
C ALA A 147 -1.73 3.68 8.67
N ASP A 148 -1.58 2.37 8.47
CA ASP A 148 -2.37 1.65 7.46
C ASP A 148 -3.85 1.57 7.83
N ALA A 149 -4.19 1.40 9.12
CA ALA A 149 -5.57 1.44 9.60
C ALA A 149 -6.23 2.81 9.32
N GLU A 150 -5.50 3.91 9.54
CA GLU A 150 -5.95 5.26 9.20
C GLU A 150 -6.16 5.41 7.69
N LYS A 151 -5.21 4.93 6.88
CA LYS A 151 -5.31 4.94 5.41
C LYS A 151 -6.52 4.18 4.89
N VAL A 152 -6.84 3.02 5.47
CA VAL A 152 -8.05 2.23 5.17
C VAL A 152 -9.30 3.04 5.48
N ILE A 153 -9.39 3.63 6.68
CA ILE A 153 -10.53 4.47 7.08
C ILE A 153 -10.70 5.67 6.13
N VAL A 154 -9.61 6.37 5.81
CA VAL A 154 -9.63 7.53 4.90
C VAL A 154 -10.09 7.11 3.50
N THR A 155 -9.61 5.98 3.00
CA THR A 155 -9.97 5.46 1.67
C THR A 155 -11.46 5.11 1.61
N LEU A 156 -12.03 4.53 2.67
CA LEU A 156 -13.48 4.34 2.79
C LEU A 156 -14.28 5.65 2.70
N PHE A 157 -13.81 6.71 3.35
CA PHE A 157 -14.46 8.02 3.27
C PHE A 157 -14.38 8.63 1.87
N ILE A 158 -13.23 8.50 1.18
CA ILE A 158 -13.07 8.91 -0.21
C ILE A 158 -14.06 8.14 -1.09
N LEU A 159 -14.10 6.81 -0.97
CA LEU A 159 -15.03 5.94 -1.72
C LEU A 159 -16.48 6.35 -1.51
N LYS A 160 -16.90 6.55 -0.24
CA LYS A 160 -18.26 6.97 0.08
C LYS A 160 -18.63 8.29 -0.60
N LYS A 161 -17.72 9.28 -0.58
CA LYS A 161 -17.93 10.59 -1.22
C LYS A 161 -17.96 10.51 -2.74
N MET A 162 -17.16 9.62 -3.36
CA MET A 162 -17.19 9.38 -4.81
C MET A 162 -18.48 8.69 -5.25
N ILE A 163 -18.99 7.73 -4.47
CA ILE A 163 -20.24 7.02 -4.76
C ILE A 163 -21.43 7.97 -4.64
N SER A 164 -21.48 8.81 -3.61
CA SER A 164 -22.60 9.75 -3.40
C SER A 164 -22.71 10.87 -4.44
N ARG A 165 -21.69 11.04 -5.30
CA ARG A 165 -21.63 12.04 -6.37
C ARG A 165 -22.05 11.48 -7.74
N LYS A 166 -22.28 10.17 -7.84
CA LYS A 166 -22.84 9.52 -9.04
C LYS A 166 -24.36 9.51 -8.97
#